data_AF-A0A1B7I1C0-F1
#
_entry.id   AF-A0A1B7I1C0-F1
#
_cell.length_a   1.000
_cell.length_b   1.000
_cell.length_c   1.000
_cell.angle_alpha   90.00
_cell.angle_beta   90.00
_cell.angle_gamma   90.00
#
_symmetry.space_group_name_H-M   'P 1'
#
loop_
_entity.id
_entity.type
_entity.pdbx_description
1 polymer ?
#
loop_
_entity_poly.entity_id
_entity_poly.type
_entity_poly.pdbx_seq_one_letter_code
_entity_poly.pdbx_strand_id
1 'polypeptide(L)'
;MVKHVMNVTQAGAAARRVMQRADELAQISETPGQLTRVYLSPEHLRANYLVAGWMEQIGMTTWQDAVGNICGRYEGAKEGAQAILLGSHLDTVRNAGRYDGMLGVLAALEVVSFLHQHEIQLEQAIEIVGFGDEEGTRFGITLLGSRGVTGTWPDNWLACEDAAGVSVAQALVNAGFDPSRISSAARSPEEFSAYLELHIEQGPVLEQKNLAIGVVTAINGARRLKCSFIGEAGHAGTVPMAIRKDALAAAAAWMTYVESTTRMYSPDIVATIGSLQCLPGAANVIPGEIQLTLDIRSPRDADLEALLENLLAEAHQIGAQRGVTFSAETYYSIPATPCDARLQQCLTSAVTAVQGRSLSLPSGAGHDAIAIAERWPVGMLFVRCGRGISHHPAESVMEADVGQAVQAFAQTVIALAAKNTLAEFNNAPENEALDLVAPCVAISAWAESLVAARPFQTVDALKQYATQLAQDWGRAELNQALTAHPRIGEKAQGEGKEAELSEGEQSAVDTQNRALTLALAQGNAKYEACFERVFLIRAKGRSGDEILAELHRRLNQTPAEEELEALEQLRQITLLRLEGVFAQ
;
A
#
# COMPACT_ATOMS: atom_id res chain seq x y z
N MET A 1 2.58 -21.05 10.68
CA MET A 1 3.82 -20.36 11.09
C MET A 1 4.59 -20.01 9.82
N VAL A 2 4.63 -18.71 9.52
CA VAL A 2 5.49 -17.94 8.60
C VAL A 2 6.40 -18.79 7.70
N LYS A 3 5.96 -19.12 6.48
CA LYS A 3 6.88 -19.73 5.48
C LYS A 3 7.43 -18.76 4.44
N HIS A 4 6.88 -17.56 4.28
CA HIS A 4 7.26 -16.68 3.17
C HIS A 4 7.26 -15.18 3.52
N VAL A 5 8.09 -14.77 4.49
CA VAL A 5 8.32 -13.35 4.77
C VAL A 5 9.78 -13.01 4.55
N MET A 6 10.05 -11.96 3.78
CA MET A 6 11.39 -11.43 3.57
C MET A 6 12.03 -11.09 4.92
N ASN A 7 13.15 -11.74 5.24
CA ASN A 7 13.87 -11.47 6.48
C ASN A 7 14.83 -10.28 6.35
N VAL A 8 15.37 -9.80 7.48
CA VAL A 8 16.24 -8.62 7.53
C VAL A 8 17.49 -8.75 6.65
N THR A 9 18.08 -9.94 6.56
CA THR A 9 19.27 -10.18 5.72
C THR A 9 18.92 -10.08 4.23
N GLN A 10 17.80 -10.69 3.82
CA GLN A 10 17.29 -10.59 2.46
C GLN A 10 16.93 -9.14 2.11
N ALA A 11 16.28 -8.43 3.02
CA ALA A 11 15.92 -7.03 2.87
C ALA A 11 17.16 -6.12 2.72
N GLY A 12 18.22 -6.36 3.50
CA GLY A 12 19.48 -5.64 3.33
C GLY A 12 20.17 -5.92 1.98
N ALA A 13 20.09 -7.15 1.48
CA ALA A 13 20.60 -7.47 0.14
C ALA A 13 19.77 -6.81 -0.98
N ALA A 14 18.45 -6.76 -0.82
CA ALA A 14 17.55 -6.04 -1.71
C ALA A 14 17.85 -4.54 -1.73
N ALA A 15 18.05 -3.92 -0.55
CA ALA A 15 18.40 -2.50 -0.44
C ALA A 15 19.67 -2.13 -1.21
N ARG A 16 20.73 -2.95 -1.11
CA ARG A 16 21.96 -2.72 -1.89
C ARG A 16 21.73 -2.78 -3.39
N ARG A 17 20.91 -3.72 -3.87
CA ARG A 17 20.53 -3.81 -5.29
C ARG A 17 19.71 -2.60 -5.73
N VAL A 18 18.75 -2.14 -4.92
CA VAL A 18 17.98 -0.92 -5.18
C VAL A 18 18.92 0.28 -5.33
N MET A 19 19.82 0.50 -4.36
CA MET A 19 20.73 1.64 -4.40
C MET A 19 21.70 1.56 -5.59
N GLN A 20 22.23 0.38 -5.90
CA GLN A 20 23.08 0.18 -7.08
C GLN A 20 22.32 0.48 -8.38
N ARG A 21 21.08 0.00 -8.51
CA ARG A 21 20.25 0.28 -9.70
C ARG A 21 19.87 1.75 -9.80
N ALA A 22 19.65 2.44 -8.68
CA ALA A 22 19.46 3.88 -8.65
C ALA A 22 20.71 4.63 -9.17
N ASP A 23 21.91 4.17 -8.78
CA ASP A 23 23.17 4.71 -9.30
C ASP A 23 23.33 4.48 -10.81
N GLU A 24 22.93 3.30 -11.31
CA GLU A 24 22.93 2.98 -12.75
C GLU A 24 21.93 3.86 -13.52
N LEU A 25 20.72 4.04 -13.01
CA LEU A 25 19.73 4.96 -13.59
C LEU A 25 20.21 6.42 -13.55
N ALA A 26 20.91 6.83 -12.50
CA ALA A 26 21.43 8.19 -12.38
C ALA A 26 22.50 8.53 -13.44
N GLN A 27 23.12 7.52 -14.08
CA GLN A 27 24.03 7.75 -15.22
C GLN A 27 23.29 8.06 -16.53
N ILE A 28 21.98 7.80 -16.59
CA ILE A 28 21.16 8.04 -17.78
C ILE A 28 20.54 9.43 -17.68
N SER A 29 21.29 10.43 -18.13
CA SER A 29 20.94 11.85 -18.01
C SER A 29 21.24 12.63 -19.30
N GLU A 30 20.42 13.65 -19.57
CA GLU A 30 20.60 14.54 -20.73
C GLU A 30 21.75 15.52 -20.51
N THR A 31 22.09 15.77 -19.24
CA THR A 31 23.10 16.76 -18.84
C THR A 31 24.26 16.06 -18.11
N PRO A 32 25.50 16.08 -18.66
CA PRO A 32 26.66 15.50 -17.99
C PRO A 32 26.89 16.07 -16.59
N GLY A 33 27.10 15.19 -15.60
CA GLY A 33 27.35 15.58 -14.21
C GLY A 33 26.12 16.00 -13.40
N GLN A 34 24.94 15.95 -14.01
CA GLN A 34 23.63 16.17 -13.36
C GLN A 34 22.74 14.96 -13.65
N LEU A 35 21.66 14.81 -12.89
CA LEU A 35 20.58 13.89 -13.23
C LEU A 35 19.42 14.69 -13.78
N THR A 36 19.18 14.58 -15.08
CA THR A 36 18.01 15.15 -15.73
C THR A 36 17.53 14.14 -16.77
N ARG A 37 16.30 13.64 -16.59
CA ARG A 37 15.70 12.66 -17.49
C ARG A 37 14.23 13.02 -17.69
N VAL A 38 13.95 13.75 -18.75
CA VAL A 38 12.60 14.26 -19.03
C VAL A 38 11.77 13.28 -19.86
N TYR A 39 10.45 13.32 -19.74
CA TYR A 39 9.53 12.42 -20.44
C TYR A 39 9.76 12.36 -21.95
N LEU A 40 9.76 11.13 -22.49
CA LEU A 40 10.01 10.79 -23.90
C LEU A 40 11.31 11.36 -24.50
N SER A 41 12.29 11.68 -23.66
CA SER A 41 13.67 11.89 -24.11
C SER A 41 14.34 10.55 -24.45
N PRO A 42 15.42 10.54 -25.25
CA PRO A 42 16.25 9.35 -25.44
C PRO A 42 16.72 8.73 -24.12
N GLU A 43 16.98 9.55 -23.10
CA GLU A 43 17.38 9.14 -21.75
C GLU A 43 16.23 8.41 -21.03
N HIS A 44 15.01 8.95 -21.10
CA HIS A 44 13.83 8.30 -20.53
C HIS A 44 13.58 6.93 -21.17
N LEU A 45 13.65 6.84 -22.51
CA LEU A 45 13.49 5.57 -23.21
C LEU A 45 14.60 4.56 -22.86
N ARG A 46 15.84 5.02 -22.66
CA ARG A 46 16.96 4.16 -22.20
C ARG A 46 16.75 3.67 -20.77
N ALA A 47 16.26 4.51 -19.86
CA ALA A 47 15.91 4.10 -18.51
C ALA A 47 14.79 3.07 -18.51
N ASN A 48 13.73 3.29 -19.30
CA ASN A 48 12.62 2.35 -19.47
C ASN A 48 13.12 0.99 -20.00
N TYR A 49 14.00 0.99 -21.00
CA TYR A 49 14.60 -0.23 -21.52
C TYR A 49 15.44 -0.98 -20.48
N LEU A 50 16.23 -0.25 -19.67
CA LEU A 50 17.04 -0.84 -18.60
C LEU A 50 16.15 -1.48 -17.52
N VAL A 51 15.10 -0.78 -17.09
CA VAL A 51 14.13 -1.29 -16.10
C VAL A 51 13.38 -2.50 -16.65
N ALA A 52 12.97 -2.48 -17.92
CA ALA A 52 12.36 -3.64 -18.59
C ALA A 52 13.27 -4.88 -18.50
N GLY A 53 14.57 -4.72 -18.80
CA GLY A 53 15.54 -5.81 -18.68
C GLY A 53 15.65 -6.36 -17.25
N TRP A 54 15.53 -5.52 -16.22
CA TRP A 54 15.49 -5.99 -14.83
C TRP A 54 14.18 -6.71 -14.48
N MET A 55 13.04 -6.27 -15.02
CA MET A 55 11.75 -6.95 -14.88
C MET A 55 11.78 -8.34 -15.52
N GLU A 56 12.31 -8.46 -16.74
CA GLU A 56 12.48 -9.74 -17.45
C GLU A 56 13.39 -10.71 -16.67
N GLN A 57 14.48 -10.21 -16.08
CA GLN A 57 15.41 -11.01 -15.26
C GLN A 57 14.76 -11.62 -14.00
N ILE A 58 13.66 -11.03 -13.52
CA ILE A 58 12.92 -11.52 -12.34
C ILE A 58 11.62 -12.21 -12.74
N GLY A 59 11.51 -12.66 -14.01
CA GLY A 59 10.43 -13.50 -14.49
C GLY A 59 9.16 -12.76 -14.89
N MET A 60 9.23 -11.46 -15.16
CA MET A 60 8.07 -10.68 -15.62
C MET A 60 7.98 -10.63 -17.14
N THR A 61 6.75 -10.56 -17.67
CA THR A 61 6.48 -10.19 -19.05
C THR A 61 6.38 -8.67 -19.15
N THR A 62 7.13 -8.04 -20.05
CA THR A 62 7.21 -6.57 -20.15
C THR A 62 6.66 -6.00 -21.45
N TRP A 63 6.12 -4.78 -21.39
CA TRP A 63 5.72 -3.98 -22.55
C TRP A 63 5.82 -2.48 -22.23
N GLN A 64 5.85 -1.64 -23.27
CA GLN A 64 5.60 -0.20 -23.13
C GLN A 64 4.20 0.13 -23.66
N ASP A 65 3.44 0.92 -22.91
CA ASP A 65 2.08 1.28 -23.30
C ASP A 65 2.04 2.45 -24.30
N ALA A 66 0.84 2.85 -24.74
CA ALA A 66 0.68 3.87 -25.77
C ALA A 66 1.07 5.30 -25.34
N VAL A 67 1.29 5.53 -24.03
CA VAL A 67 1.80 6.80 -23.48
C VAL A 67 3.25 6.66 -22.99
N GLY A 68 3.94 5.57 -23.33
CA GLY A 68 5.35 5.39 -23.05
C GLY A 68 5.69 5.06 -21.59
N ASN A 69 4.72 4.61 -20.78
CA ASN A 69 5.04 3.97 -19.51
C ASN A 69 5.75 2.63 -19.77
N ILE A 70 6.67 2.24 -18.90
CA ILE A 70 7.21 0.87 -18.90
C ILE A 70 6.44 0.02 -17.91
N CYS A 71 5.96 -1.13 -18.38
CA CYS A 71 5.15 -2.05 -17.60
C CYS A 71 5.76 -3.45 -17.57
N GLY A 72 5.62 -4.13 -16.44
CA GLY A 72 5.98 -5.54 -16.26
C GLY A 72 4.89 -6.26 -15.49
N ARG A 73 4.61 -7.51 -15.84
CA ARG A 73 3.63 -8.35 -15.15
C ARG A 73 4.23 -9.67 -14.69
N TYR A 74 4.09 -9.97 -13.41
CA TYR A 74 4.36 -11.26 -12.79
C TYR A 74 3.02 -11.94 -12.52
N GLU A 75 2.74 -13.05 -13.21
CA GLU A 75 1.43 -13.71 -13.11
C GLU A 75 1.16 -14.28 -11.71
N GLY A 76 -0.12 -14.27 -11.35
CA GLY A 76 -0.62 -15.02 -10.20
C GLY A 76 -0.69 -16.52 -10.49
N ALA A 77 -1.27 -17.28 -9.57
CA ALA A 77 -1.52 -18.71 -9.72
C ALA A 77 -2.44 -19.04 -10.92
N LYS A 78 -3.23 -18.06 -11.37
CA LYS A 78 -4.03 -18.12 -12.60
C LYS A 78 -3.61 -17.00 -13.55
N GLU A 79 -3.38 -17.35 -14.80
CA GLU A 79 -3.11 -16.38 -15.86
C GLU A 79 -4.28 -15.39 -15.99
N GLY A 80 -3.96 -14.10 -16.10
CA GLY A 80 -4.97 -13.04 -16.22
C GLY A 80 -5.69 -12.73 -14.91
N ALA A 81 -5.19 -13.20 -13.76
CA ALA A 81 -5.70 -12.78 -12.46
C ALA A 81 -5.64 -11.25 -12.29
N GLN A 82 -6.61 -10.70 -11.56
CA GLN A 82 -6.56 -9.30 -11.12
C GLN A 82 -5.20 -9.01 -10.44
N ALA A 83 -4.60 -7.85 -10.71
CA ALA A 83 -3.28 -7.50 -10.22
C ALA A 83 -3.29 -6.47 -9.09
N ILE A 84 -2.24 -6.50 -8.27
CA ILE A 84 -1.82 -5.33 -7.49
C ILE A 84 -0.82 -4.56 -8.35
N LEU A 85 -1.12 -3.28 -8.63
CA LEU A 85 -0.22 -2.41 -9.35
C LEU A 85 0.77 -1.78 -8.36
N LEU A 86 2.06 -1.92 -8.64
CA LEU A 86 3.15 -1.29 -7.90
C LEU A 86 3.83 -0.29 -8.82
N GLY A 87 4.23 0.85 -8.30
CA GLY A 87 4.95 1.78 -9.16
C GLY A 87 5.63 2.92 -8.45
N SER A 88 6.08 3.80 -9.32
CA SER A 88 6.12 5.26 -9.23
C SER A 88 6.61 5.73 -10.61
N HIS A 89 7.33 6.85 -10.72
CA HIS A 89 7.82 7.39 -11.99
C HIS A 89 9.30 7.15 -12.25
N LEU A 90 9.71 7.28 -13.51
CA LEU A 90 11.10 7.18 -13.94
C LEU A 90 11.65 8.47 -14.55
N ASP A 91 10.84 9.46 -14.89
CA ASP A 91 11.33 10.80 -15.22
C ASP A 91 11.79 11.55 -13.96
N THR A 92 12.54 12.64 -14.16
CA THR A 92 13.07 13.47 -13.07
C THR A 92 12.93 14.95 -13.39
N VAL A 93 12.94 15.79 -12.35
CA VAL A 93 13.30 17.20 -12.53
C VAL A 93 14.71 17.40 -13.09
N ARG A 94 15.01 18.65 -13.44
CA ARG A 94 16.37 19.07 -13.83
C ARG A 94 17.30 19.05 -12.62
N ASN A 95 18.46 18.43 -12.78
CA ASN A 95 19.48 18.31 -11.74
C ASN A 95 18.92 17.70 -10.43
N ALA A 96 18.19 16.59 -10.58
CA ALA A 96 17.48 15.89 -9.54
C ALA A 96 18.38 15.08 -8.59
N GLY A 97 17.75 14.53 -7.55
CA GLY A 97 18.26 13.44 -6.75
C GLY A 97 18.08 12.07 -7.42
N ARG A 98 18.58 11.00 -6.79
CA ARG A 98 18.65 9.64 -7.38
C ARG A 98 17.49 8.73 -6.97
N TYR A 99 16.59 9.18 -6.11
CA TYR A 99 15.61 8.34 -5.43
C TYR A 99 14.17 8.80 -5.66
N ASP A 100 13.95 10.07 -5.97
CA ASP A 100 12.64 10.58 -6.38
C ASP A 100 12.03 9.76 -7.53
N GLY A 101 10.82 9.26 -7.34
CA GLY A 101 10.14 8.30 -8.22
C GLY A 101 10.78 6.92 -8.29
N MET A 102 12.00 6.84 -8.85
CA MET A 102 12.61 5.57 -9.22
C MET A 102 12.86 4.63 -8.03
N LEU A 103 12.95 5.14 -6.80
CA LEU A 103 13.02 4.30 -5.60
C LEU A 103 11.80 3.36 -5.49
N GLY A 104 10.60 3.85 -5.83
CA GLY A 104 9.37 3.06 -5.80
C GLY A 104 9.38 1.91 -6.80
N VAL A 105 9.72 2.22 -8.04
CA VAL A 105 9.85 1.23 -9.13
C VAL A 105 10.91 0.17 -8.75
N LEU A 106 12.07 0.60 -8.28
CA LEU A 106 13.16 -0.31 -7.89
C LEU A 106 12.81 -1.17 -6.67
N ALA A 107 12.10 -0.62 -5.68
CA ALA A 107 11.63 -1.40 -4.54
C ALA A 107 10.58 -2.45 -4.97
N ALA A 108 9.70 -2.11 -5.91
CA ALA A 108 8.74 -3.06 -6.48
C ALA A 108 9.45 -4.23 -7.20
N LEU A 109 10.54 -3.96 -7.93
CA LEU A 109 11.37 -5.03 -8.54
C LEU A 109 11.88 -6.02 -7.48
N GLU A 110 12.26 -5.54 -6.30
CA GLU A 110 12.75 -6.42 -5.23
C GLU A 110 11.64 -7.23 -4.55
N VAL A 111 10.40 -6.74 -4.54
CA VAL A 111 9.24 -7.54 -4.14
C VAL A 111 9.06 -8.71 -5.10
N VAL A 112 9.00 -8.45 -6.40
CA VAL A 112 8.83 -9.51 -7.42
C VAL A 112 10.05 -10.43 -7.46
N SER A 113 11.27 -9.90 -7.33
CA SER A 113 12.49 -10.70 -7.24
C SER A 113 12.43 -11.69 -6.07
N PHE A 114 11.89 -11.27 -4.93
CA PHE A 114 11.72 -12.16 -3.79
C PHE A 114 10.71 -13.27 -4.08
N LEU A 115 9.56 -12.93 -4.67
CA LEU A 115 8.54 -13.91 -5.06
C LEU A 115 9.11 -14.93 -6.05
N HIS A 116 9.79 -14.45 -7.10
CA HIS A 116 10.37 -15.27 -8.14
C HIS A 116 11.45 -16.22 -7.60
N GLN A 117 12.38 -15.72 -6.77
CA GLN A 117 13.45 -16.54 -6.18
C GLN A 117 12.95 -17.65 -5.25
N HIS A 118 11.77 -17.48 -4.66
CA HIS A 118 11.15 -18.46 -3.78
C HIS A 118 10.02 -19.24 -4.46
N GLU A 119 9.85 -19.08 -5.77
CA GLU A 119 8.81 -19.75 -6.57
C GLU A 119 7.40 -19.53 -6.01
N ILE A 120 7.14 -18.33 -5.47
CA ILE A 120 5.85 -17.97 -4.89
C ILE A 120 4.94 -17.46 -6.00
N GLN A 121 3.76 -18.08 -6.12
CA GLN A 121 2.65 -17.59 -6.93
C GLN A 121 1.49 -17.20 -5.98
N LEU A 122 1.04 -15.95 -6.10
CA LEU A 122 -0.05 -15.39 -5.29
C LEU A 122 -1.38 -15.53 -6.04
N GLU A 123 -2.54 -15.32 -5.40
CA GLU A 123 -3.83 -15.39 -6.13
C GLU A 123 -3.95 -14.22 -7.11
N GLN A 124 -3.45 -13.05 -6.71
CA GLN A 124 -3.36 -11.88 -7.57
C GLN A 124 -2.01 -11.81 -8.26
N ALA A 125 -2.01 -11.34 -9.51
CA ALA A 125 -0.78 -10.99 -10.20
C ALA A 125 -0.15 -9.72 -9.60
N ILE A 126 1.12 -9.49 -9.89
CA ILE A 126 1.80 -8.23 -9.56
C ILE A 126 2.19 -7.54 -10.86
N GLU A 127 1.70 -6.32 -11.05
CA GLU A 127 2.16 -5.46 -12.14
C GLU A 127 3.05 -4.36 -11.59
N ILE A 128 4.15 -4.07 -12.28
CA ILE A 128 5.01 -2.93 -11.99
C ILE A 128 4.87 -1.94 -13.14
N VAL A 129 4.70 -0.67 -12.81
CA VAL A 129 4.72 0.43 -13.77
C VAL A 129 5.76 1.47 -13.37
N GLY A 130 6.60 1.86 -14.33
CA GLY A 130 7.37 3.09 -14.29
C GLY A 130 6.63 4.13 -15.12
N PHE A 131 5.89 5.01 -14.43
CA PHE A 131 5.14 6.08 -15.08
C PHE A 131 6.07 7.11 -15.73
N GLY A 132 5.60 7.70 -16.82
CA GLY A 132 6.25 8.84 -17.48
C GLY A 132 5.58 10.18 -17.17
N ASP A 133 6.41 11.20 -16.95
CA ASP A 133 6.04 12.62 -16.76
C ASP A 133 5.20 12.88 -15.50
N GLU A 134 5.56 12.27 -14.38
CA GLU A 134 4.97 12.65 -13.09
C GLU A 134 5.34 14.11 -12.77
N GLU A 135 6.61 14.46 -12.96
CA GLU A 135 7.22 15.74 -12.56
C GLU A 135 6.76 16.92 -13.44
N GLY A 136 6.31 16.61 -14.66
CA GLY A 136 5.90 17.59 -15.67
C GLY A 136 7.00 18.55 -16.12
N THR A 137 8.25 18.13 -15.98
CA THR A 137 9.44 18.98 -16.22
C THR A 137 9.56 19.41 -17.68
N ARG A 138 9.04 18.60 -18.61
CA ARG A 138 9.19 18.87 -20.05
C ARG A 138 8.13 19.83 -20.58
N PHE A 139 6.87 19.54 -20.32
CA PHE A 139 5.72 20.20 -20.95
C PHE A 139 4.94 21.11 -20.00
N GLY A 140 5.34 21.21 -18.73
CA GLY A 140 4.60 21.96 -17.70
C GLY A 140 3.26 21.32 -17.35
N ILE A 141 3.09 20.04 -17.66
CA ILE A 141 1.91 19.21 -17.38
C ILE A 141 2.42 18.00 -16.61
N THR A 142 1.78 17.65 -15.51
CA THR A 142 2.14 16.51 -14.67
C THR A 142 1.23 15.30 -14.93
N LEU A 143 1.70 14.11 -14.53
CA LEU A 143 0.95 12.85 -14.49
C LEU A 143 0.53 12.31 -15.86
N LEU A 144 1.28 12.57 -16.95
CA LEU A 144 0.85 12.10 -18.30
C LEU A 144 0.71 10.58 -18.35
N GLY A 145 1.67 9.85 -17.80
CA GLY A 145 1.71 8.41 -17.76
C GLY A 145 0.54 7.80 -16.99
N SER A 146 0.34 8.22 -15.75
CA SER A 146 -0.74 7.72 -14.89
C SER A 146 -2.13 8.15 -15.39
N ARG A 147 -2.26 9.33 -16.01
CA ARG A 147 -3.50 9.76 -16.70
C ARG A 147 -3.80 8.96 -17.96
N GLY A 148 -2.77 8.47 -18.65
CA GLY A 148 -2.92 7.51 -19.74
C GLY A 148 -3.52 6.19 -19.25
N VAL A 149 -2.99 5.63 -18.16
CA VAL A 149 -3.50 4.39 -17.54
C VAL A 149 -4.93 4.56 -17.03
N THR A 150 -5.24 5.71 -16.41
CA THR A 150 -6.62 6.01 -16.00
C THR A 150 -7.50 6.51 -17.12
N GLY A 151 -7.03 6.61 -18.37
CA GLY A 151 -7.81 7.08 -19.52
C GLY A 151 -8.45 8.46 -19.33
N THR A 152 -7.89 9.31 -18.48
CA THR A 152 -8.38 10.67 -18.19
C THR A 152 -7.50 11.75 -18.80
N TRP A 153 -6.84 11.42 -19.93
CA TRP A 153 -5.92 12.30 -20.62
C TRP A 153 -6.69 13.41 -21.37
N PRO A 154 -6.46 14.71 -21.06
CA PRO A 154 -7.13 15.82 -21.74
C PRO A 154 -6.72 15.98 -23.20
N ASP A 155 -7.70 16.24 -24.08
CA ASP A 155 -7.50 16.38 -25.53
C ASP A 155 -6.47 17.45 -25.91
N ASN A 156 -6.38 18.53 -25.12
CA ASN A 156 -5.49 19.65 -25.43
C ASN A 156 -4.01 19.38 -25.13
N TRP A 157 -3.68 18.34 -24.36
CA TRP A 157 -2.30 18.08 -23.96
C TRP A 157 -1.38 17.70 -25.12
N LEU A 158 -1.92 17.03 -26.15
CA LEU A 158 -1.16 16.68 -27.35
C LEU A 158 -0.52 17.91 -28.04
N ALA A 159 -1.15 19.08 -27.92
CA ALA A 159 -0.69 20.32 -28.51
C ALA A 159 0.23 21.14 -27.59
N CYS A 160 0.40 20.76 -26.32
CA CYS A 160 1.30 21.46 -25.41
C CYS A 160 2.75 21.23 -25.83
N GLU A 161 3.53 22.32 -25.81
CA GLU A 161 4.91 22.34 -26.30
C GLU A 161 5.91 22.46 -25.16
N ASP A 162 7.07 21.83 -25.33
CA ASP A 162 8.22 22.06 -24.47
C ASP A 162 8.93 23.38 -24.82
N ALA A 163 9.96 23.73 -24.06
CA ALA A 163 10.72 24.97 -24.27
C ALA A 163 11.43 25.05 -25.65
N ALA A 164 11.54 23.94 -26.38
CA ALA A 164 12.11 23.90 -27.73
C ALA A 164 11.04 23.92 -28.83
N GLY A 165 9.75 24.03 -28.48
CA GLY A 165 8.63 24.02 -29.43
C GLY A 165 8.26 22.62 -29.92
N VAL A 166 8.73 21.55 -29.26
CA VAL A 166 8.29 20.18 -29.57
C VAL A 166 7.01 19.91 -28.81
N SER A 167 5.93 19.55 -29.51
CA SER A 167 4.67 19.19 -28.85
C SER A 167 4.71 17.79 -28.24
N VAL A 168 3.82 17.49 -27.29
CA VAL A 168 3.63 16.13 -26.74
C VAL A 168 3.38 15.13 -27.87
N ALA A 169 2.53 15.47 -28.86
CA ALA A 169 2.29 14.63 -30.03
C ALA A 169 3.58 14.36 -30.82
N GLN A 170 4.41 15.38 -31.05
CA GLN A 170 5.67 15.21 -31.76
C GLN A 170 6.68 14.39 -30.93
N ALA A 171 6.70 14.54 -29.61
CA ALA A 171 7.55 13.76 -28.73
C ALA A 171 7.18 12.27 -28.72
N LEU A 172 5.88 11.93 -28.71
CA LEU A 172 5.40 10.56 -28.89
C LEU A 172 5.86 9.97 -30.21
N VAL A 173 5.68 10.70 -31.32
CA VAL A 173 6.15 10.26 -32.65
C VAL A 173 7.67 10.03 -32.66
N ASN A 174 8.44 10.96 -32.08
CA ASN A 174 9.90 10.83 -31.99
C ASN A 174 10.34 9.62 -31.17
N ALA A 175 9.56 9.26 -30.15
CA ALA A 175 9.77 8.10 -29.31
C ALA A 175 9.23 6.78 -29.94
N GLY A 176 8.60 6.85 -31.10
CA GLY A 176 8.07 5.68 -31.82
C GLY A 176 6.63 5.30 -31.48
N PHE A 177 5.89 6.15 -30.77
CA PHE A 177 4.49 5.96 -30.41
C PHE A 177 3.55 6.68 -31.39
N ASP A 178 2.31 6.21 -31.46
CA ASP A 178 1.24 6.83 -32.25
C ASP A 178 0.34 7.69 -31.34
N PRO A 179 0.35 9.03 -31.47
CA PRO A 179 -0.47 9.91 -30.64
C PRO A 179 -1.97 9.66 -30.75
N SER A 180 -2.45 9.03 -31.83
CA SER A 180 -3.87 8.69 -31.98
C SER A 180 -4.29 7.48 -31.13
N ARG A 181 -3.32 6.73 -30.59
CA ARG A 181 -3.54 5.48 -29.84
C ARG A 181 -3.40 5.61 -28.33
N ILE A 182 -3.20 6.83 -27.83
CA ILE A 182 -3.06 7.17 -26.41
C ILE A 182 -4.15 6.55 -25.52
N SER A 183 -5.39 6.49 -26.03
CA SER A 183 -6.54 5.91 -25.32
C SER A 183 -6.41 4.41 -25.10
N SER A 184 -5.56 3.71 -25.87
CA SER A 184 -5.29 2.28 -25.68
C SER A 184 -4.36 1.97 -24.50
N ALA A 185 -3.75 2.98 -23.86
CA ALA A 185 -3.07 2.80 -22.58
C ALA A 185 -4.04 2.64 -21.40
N ALA A 186 -5.31 3.05 -21.57
CA ALA A 186 -6.31 2.99 -20.51
C ALA A 186 -6.58 1.54 -20.09
N ARG A 187 -6.59 1.29 -18.78
CA ARG A 187 -6.84 -0.05 -18.20
C ARG A 187 -8.26 -0.14 -17.64
N SER A 188 -8.83 -1.35 -17.67
CA SER A 188 -10.17 -1.62 -17.15
C SER A 188 -10.18 -1.66 -15.62
N PRO A 189 -11.22 -1.15 -14.93
CA PRO A 189 -11.30 -1.16 -13.46
C PRO A 189 -11.10 -2.54 -12.81
N GLU A 190 -11.46 -3.62 -13.50
CA GLU A 190 -11.36 -4.98 -13.00
C GLU A 190 -9.92 -5.52 -13.00
N GLU A 191 -9.01 -4.90 -13.76
CA GLU A 191 -7.63 -5.37 -13.92
C GLU A 191 -6.79 -5.18 -12.66
N PHE A 192 -7.10 -4.16 -11.84
CA PHE A 192 -6.35 -3.87 -10.61
C PHE A 192 -7.24 -3.91 -9.36
N SER A 193 -6.72 -4.51 -8.30
CA SER A 193 -7.37 -4.54 -6.98
C SER A 193 -6.94 -3.37 -6.09
N ALA A 194 -5.73 -2.86 -6.33
CA ALA A 194 -5.10 -1.80 -5.56
C ALA A 194 -3.88 -1.26 -6.32
N TYR A 195 -3.48 -0.04 -5.97
CA TYR A 195 -2.19 0.55 -6.31
C TYR A 195 -1.40 0.85 -5.05
N LEU A 196 -0.12 0.49 -5.05
CA LEU A 196 0.81 0.82 -3.97
C LEU A 196 2.03 1.56 -4.52
N GLU A 197 2.35 2.69 -3.90
CA GLU A 197 3.49 3.50 -4.26
C GLU A 197 4.44 3.65 -3.07
N LEU A 198 5.71 3.29 -3.28
CA LEU A 198 6.77 3.57 -2.32
C LEU A 198 7.53 4.79 -2.80
N HIS A 199 7.75 5.75 -1.91
CA HIS A 199 8.37 7.01 -2.28
C HIS A 199 9.25 7.55 -1.17
N ILE A 200 10.19 8.45 -1.47
CA ILE A 200 10.82 9.25 -0.42
C ILE A 200 9.80 10.25 0.14
N GLU A 201 9.94 10.61 1.42
CA GLU A 201 9.02 11.56 2.07
C GLU A 201 9.04 12.95 1.41
N GLN A 202 10.20 13.35 0.86
CA GLN A 202 10.48 14.72 0.40
C GLN A 202 10.26 15.79 1.50
N GLY A 203 10.33 15.35 2.76
CA GLY A 203 10.07 16.13 3.95
C GLY A 203 10.90 15.65 5.14
N PRO A 204 10.96 16.43 6.23
CA PRO A 204 11.82 16.13 7.37
C PRO A 204 11.11 15.38 8.51
N VAL A 205 9.84 15.00 8.37
CA VAL A 205 9.02 14.48 9.47
C VAL A 205 9.56 13.13 9.96
N LEU A 206 9.84 12.17 9.08
CA LEU A 206 10.38 10.86 9.46
C LEU A 206 11.79 10.99 10.04
N GLU A 207 12.61 11.90 9.51
CA GLU A 207 13.92 12.22 10.08
C GLU A 207 13.82 12.77 11.50
N GLN A 208 12.96 13.76 11.72
CA GLN A 208 12.72 14.34 13.04
C GLN A 208 12.12 13.34 14.04
N LYS A 209 11.30 12.40 13.57
CA LYS A 209 10.72 11.34 14.39
C LYS A 209 11.64 10.11 14.53
N ASN A 210 12.80 10.13 13.89
CA ASN A 210 13.74 9.02 13.79
C ASN A 210 13.04 7.69 13.42
N LEU A 211 12.27 7.73 12.33
CA LEU A 211 11.64 6.58 11.72
C LEU A 211 12.20 6.40 10.31
N ALA A 212 12.41 5.16 9.88
CA ALA A 212 12.83 4.85 8.53
C ALA A 212 11.66 5.01 7.53
N ILE A 213 10.46 4.62 7.95
CA ILE A 213 9.28 4.54 7.09
C ILE A 213 8.00 5.04 7.76
N GLY A 214 7.08 5.57 6.95
CA GLY A 214 5.78 6.09 7.38
C GLY A 214 4.66 5.78 6.39
N VAL A 215 3.43 5.67 6.88
CA VAL A 215 2.24 5.34 6.08
C VAL A 215 1.55 6.63 5.65
N VAL A 216 1.35 6.82 4.34
CA VAL A 216 0.71 8.03 3.85
C VAL A 216 -0.80 7.97 4.09
N THR A 217 -1.36 9.06 4.64
CA THR A 217 -2.80 9.17 4.92
C THR A 217 -3.58 9.73 3.73
N ALA A 218 -3.03 10.74 3.09
CA ALA A 218 -3.58 11.44 1.94
C ALA A 218 -2.48 12.23 1.24
N ILE A 219 -2.70 12.55 -0.03
CA ILE A 219 -1.94 13.55 -0.77
C ILE A 219 -2.67 14.87 -0.64
N ASN A 220 -1.95 15.92 -0.24
CA ASN A 220 -2.55 17.21 0.06
C ASN A 220 -3.21 17.83 -1.18
N GLY A 221 -4.45 18.28 -1.00
CA GLY A 221 -5.10 19.20 -1.92
C GLY A 221 -4.42 20.56 -1.85
N ALA A 222 -4.54 21.34 -2.92
CA ALA A 222 -3.92 22.66 -2.98
C ALA A 222 -4.81 23.71 -3.66
N ARG A 223 -4.64 24.96 -3.21
CA ARG A 223 -5.14 26.16 -3.88
C ARG A 223 -3.97 27.11 -4.06
N ARG A 224 -3.79 27.64 -5.27
CA ARG A 224 -2.86 28.74 -5.51
C ARG A 224 -3.58 29.95 -6.05
N LEU A 225 -3.31 31.09 -5.43
CA LEU A 225 -3.95 32.36 -5.72
C LEU A 225 -2.92 33.41 -6.11
N LYS A 226 -3.29 34.27 -7.05
CA LYS A 226 -2.66 35.58 -7.25
C LYS A 226 -3.45 36.59 -6.44
N CYS A 227 -2.77 37.35 -5.60
CA CYS A 227 -3.37 38.34 -4.72
C CYS A 227 -2.78 39.72 -5.02
N SER A 228 -3.61 40.76 -4.90
CA SER A 228 -3.20 42.14 -5.13
C SER A 228 -3.71 43.05 -4.01
N PHE A 229 -2.84 43.96 -3.55
CA PHE A 229 -3.20 45.11 -2.74
C PHE A 229 -2.95 46.38 -3.55
N ILE A 230 -3.99 47.18 -3.78
CA ILE A 230 -3.93 48.42 -4.56
C ILE A 230 -4.21 49.60 -3.63
N GLY A 231 -3.17 50.40 -3.40
CA GLY A 231 -3.16 51.62 -2.63
C GLY A 231 -2.91 52.84 -3.49
N GLU A 232 -2.10 53.77 -3.00
CA GLU A 232 -1.77 55.01 -3.72
C GLU A 232 -0.28 55.33 -3.61
N ALA A 233 0.38 55.43 -4.75
CA ALA A 233 1.79 55.80 -4.79
C ALA A 233 1.98 57.27 -4.42
N GLY A 234 3.00 57.56 -3.63
CA GLY A 234 3.28 58.92 -3.16
C GLY A 234 4.72 59.10 -2.73
N HIS A 235 5.18 60.35 -2.65
CA HIS A 235 6.56 60.63 -2.26
C HIS A 235 6.76 60.38 -0.76
N ALA A 236 7.71 59.52 -0.41
CA ALA A 236 7.89 59.01 0.96
C ALA A 236 8.23 60.09 2.00
N GLY A 237 8.81 61.22 1.57
CA GLY A 237 9.16 62.33 2.47
C GLY A 237 8.07 63.40 2.64
N THR A 238 7.08 63.46 1.74
CA THR A 238 6.13 64.60 1.71
C THR A 238 4.70 64.19 1.98
N VAL A 239 4.33 62.92 1.79
CA VAL A 239 3.00 62.42 2.16
C VAL A 239 2.98 62.07 3.66
N PRO A 240 2.17 62.76 4.49
CA PRO A 240 2.06 62.47 5.93
C PRO A 240 1.57 61.04 6.20
N MET A 241 2.04 60.43 7.28
CA MET A 241 1.69 59.03 7.63
C MET A 241 0.18 58.77 7.74
N ALA A 242 -0.57 59.72 8.31
CA ALA A 242 -2.00 59.57 8.60
C ALA A 242 -2.90 59.43 7.36
N ILE A 243 -2.41 59.78 6.17
CA ILE A 243 -3.19 59.75 4.92
C ILE A 243 -2.67 58.75 3.90
N ARG A 244 -1.65 57.94 4.25
CA ARG A 244 -1.08 56.98 3.31
C ARG A 244 -2.03 55.80 3.08
N LYS A 245 -2.12 55.38 1.83
CA LYS A 245 -2.71 54.11 1.41
C LYS A 245 -1.56 53.19 0.95
N ASP A 246 -0.73 52.80 1.89
CA ASP A 246 0.50 52.04 1.63
C ASP A 246 0.17 50.55 1.42
N ALA A 247 0.28 50.09 0.17
CA ALA A 247 -0.03 48.71 -0.20
C ALA A 247 0.95 47.70 0.42
N LEU A 248 2.22 48.07 0.57
CA LEU A 248 3.24 47.20 1.18
C LEU A 248 2.97 46.99 2.66
N ALA A 249 2.58 48.04 3.38
CA ALA A 249 2.24 47.93 4.78
C ALA A 249 0.98 47.06 5.01
N ALA A 250 0.01 47.11 4.09
CA ALA A 250 -1.16 46.23 4.11
C ALA A 250 -0.79 44.77 3.85
N ALA A 251 -0.01 44.51 2.79
CA ALA A 251 0.47 43.18 2.46
C ALA A 251 1.33 42.58 3.60
N ALA A 252 2.23 43.36 4.21
CA ALA A 252 3.06 42.89 5.32
C ALA A 252 2.26 42.46 6.56
N ALA A 253 1.22 43.21 6.91
CA ALA A 253 0.30 42.82 7.97
C ALA A 253 -0.39 41.50 7.65
N TRP A 254 -0.87 41.33 6.41
CA TRP A 254 -1.52 40.11 5.99
C TRP A 254 -0.57 38.90 5.92
N MET A 255 0.65 39.06 5.40
CA MET A 255 1.65 37.98 5.37
C MET A 255 1.95 37.43 6.76
N THR A 256 2.05 38.31 7.77
CA THR A 256 2.28 37.92 9.17
C THR A 256 1.06 37.20 9.75
N TYR A 257 -0.14 37.65 9.37
CA TYR A 257 -1.40 36.98 9.74
C TYR A 257 -1.51 35.58 9.11
N VAL A 258 -1.15 35.42 7.83
CA VAL A 258 -1.14 34.13 7.13
C VAL A 258 -0.25 33.12 7.87
N GLU A 259 1.00 33.50 8.18
CA GLU A 259 1.93 32.59 8.88
C GLU A 259 1.41 32.20 10.27
N SER A 260 1.02 33.20 11.08
CA SER A 260 0.61 32.98 12.47
C SER A 260 -0.68 32.18 12.58
N THR A 261 -1.70 32.51 11.78
CA THR A 261 -3.00 31.81 11.76
C THR A 261 -2.83 30.37 11.30
N THR A 262 -2.07 30.13 10.23
CA THR A 262 -1.84 28.77 9.71
C THR A 262 -1.13 27.91 10.75
N ARG A 263 -0.09 28.43 11.41
CA ARG A 263 0.63 27.71 12.46
C ARG A 263 -0.28 27.29 13.64
N MET A 264 -1.29 28.09 13.96
CA MET A 264 -2.25 27.80 15.03
C MET A 264 -3.40 26.88 14.58
N TYR A 265 -3.62 26.75 13.27
CA TYR A 265 -4.79 26.04 12.72
C TYR A 265 -4.64 24.51 12.85
N SER A 266 -3.56 23.95 12.28
CA SER A 266 -3.27 22.51 12.32
C SER A 266 -1.80 22.27 11.96
N PRO A 267 -1.14 21.23 12.50
CA PRO A 267 0.22 20.87 12.09
C PRO A 267 0.30 20.36 10.63
N ASP A 268 -0.82 19.91 10.06
CA ASP A 268 -0.87 19.25 8.73
C ASP A 268 -1.31 20.20 7.60
N ILE A 269 -1.60 21.47 7.90
CA ILE A 269 -1.95 22.49 6.91
C ILE A 269 -0.79 23.47 6.75
N VAL A 270 -0.50 23.84 5.51
CA VAL A 270 0.54 24.83 5.19
C VAL A 270 -0.03 25.91 4.29
N ALA A 271 0.40 27.15 4.51
CA ALA A 271 0.07 28.29 3.69
C ALA A 271 1.33 29.14 3.51
N THR A 272 1.71 29.41 2.27
CA THR A 272 2.98 30.04 1.94
C THR A 272 2.76 31.22 1.01
N ILE A 273 3.35 32.36 1.36
CA ILE A 273 3.52 33.48 0.43
C ILE A 273 4.84 33.29 -0.32
N GLY A 274 4.76 32.76 -1.53
CA GLY A 274 5.95 32.31 -2.29
C GLY A 274 6.59 33.38 -3.19
N SER A 275 5.87 34.46 -3.50
CA SER A 275 6.37 35.54 -4.34
C SER A 275 5.77 36.88 -3.93
N LEU A 276 6.53 37.95 -4.14
CA LEU A 276 6.09 39.32 -3.88
C LEU A 276 6.74 40.26 -4.90
N GLN A 277 5.91 41.06 -5.56
CA GLN A 277 6.32 42.16 -6.43
C GLN A 277 5.80 43.47 -5.84
N CYS A 278 6.73 44.38 -5.55
CA CYS A 278 6.42 45.69 -4.99
C CYS A 278 6.54 46.77 -6.06
N LEU A 279 5.45 47.49 -6.35
CA LEU A 279 5.39 48.47 -7.43
C LEU A 279 5.18 49.91 -6.87
N PRO A 280 5.96 50.91 -7.33
CA PRO A 280 6.98 50.83 -8.39
C PRO A 280 8.34 50.29 -7.93
N GLY A 281 8.52 50.00 -6.63
CA GLY A 281 9.76 49.39 -6.10
C GLY A 281 10.91 50.38 -5.85
N ALA A 282 10.61 51.68 -5.76
CA ALA A 282 11.58 52.73 -5.45
C ALA A 282 11.61 53.07 -3.95
N ALA A 283 12.81 53.18 -3.37
CA ALA A 283 12.99 53.38 -1.92
C ALA A 283 12.36 54.67 -1.36
N ASN A 284 12.18 55.71 -2.19
CA ASN A 284 11.60 57.00 -1.82
C ASN A 284 10.14 57.16 -2.25
N VAL A 285 9.46 56.07 -2.63
CA VAL A 285 8.08 56.06 -3.07
C VAL A 285 7.27 55.10 -2.20
N ILE A 286 6.14 55.57 -1.68
CA ILE A 286 5.14 54.73 -1.01
C ILE A 286 4.61 53.72 -2.04
N PRO A 287 4.67 52.40 -1.78
CA PRO A 287 4.17 51.41 -2.72
C PRO A 287 2.67 51.56 -2.96
N GLY A 288 2.32 51.75 -4.23
CA GLY A 288 0.93 51.88 -4.67
C GLY A 288 0.29 50.54 -5.02
N GLU A 289 1.08 49.51 -5.29
CA GLU A 289 0.59 48.19 -5.62
C GLU A 289 1.55 47.10 -5.14
N ILE A 290 1.00 46.04 -4.55
CA ILE A 290 1.69 44.79 -4.28
C ILE A 290 0.97 43.65 -4.99
N GLN A 291 1.71 42.83 -5.73
CA GLN A 291 1.26 41.56 -6.24
C GLN A 291 2.00 40.44 -5.52
N LEU A 292 1.29 39.41 -5.07
CA LEU A 292 1.89 38.31 -4.33
C LEU A 292 1.10 37.01 -4.57
N THR A 293 1.71 35.85 -4.29
CA THR A 293 1.03 34.55 -4.45
C THR A 293 0.83 33.86 -3.12
N LEU A 294 -0.33 33.22 -2.94
CA LEU A 294 -0.65 32.35 -1.80
C LEU A 294 -0.80 30.90 -2.28
N ASP A 295 -0.04 29.97 -1.72
CA ASP A 295 -0.16 28.51 -1.90
C ASP A 295 -0.61 27.90 -0.57
N ILE A 296 -1.82 27.33 -0.52
CA ILE A 296 -2.35 26.63 0.66
C ILE A 296 -2.49 25.15 0.31
N ARG A 297 -2.04 24.27 1.21
CA ARG A 297 -2.17 22.81 1.08
C ARG A 297 -2.66 22.15 2.35
N SER A 298 -3.51 21.14 2.19
CA SER A 298 -4.13 20.41 3.31
C SER A 298 -4.50 18.98 2.90
N PRO A 299 -4.47 18.00 3.81
CA PRO A 299 -5.00 16.67 3.55
C PRO A 299 -6.54 16.62 3.57
N ARG A 300 -7.20 17.72 3.96
CA ARG A 300 -8.66 17.84 4.02
C ARG A 300 -9.09 19.14 3.34
N ASP A 301 -9.91 19.01 2.28
CA ASP A 301 -10.41 20.17 1.53
C ASP A 301 -11.26 21.10 2.41
N ALA A 302 -12.08 20.56 3.32
CA ALA A 302 -12.90 21.39 4.21
C ALA A 302 -12.05 22.33 5.10
N ASP A 303 -10.94 21.83 5.65
CA ASP A 303 -10.02 22.63 6.45
C ASP A 303 -9.28 23.67 5.59
N LEU A 304 -8.93 23.29 4.37
CA LEU A 304 -8.30 24.19 3.41
C LEU A 304 -9.22 25.39 3.11
N GLU A 305 -10.45 25.11 2.71
CA GLU A 305 -11.42 26.16 2.35
C GLU A 305 -11.73 27.04 3.55
N ALA A 306 -11.91 26.47 4.74
CA ALA A 306 -12.14 27.24 5.97
C ALA A 306 -10.94 28.14 6.34
N LEU A 307 -9.71 27.66 6.21
CA LEU A 307 -8.52 28.50 6.42
C LEU A 307 -8.44 29.59 5.34
N LEU A 308 -8.63 29.24 4.06
CA LEU A 308 -8.58 30.19 2.95
C LEU A 308 -9.59 31.31 3.12
N GLU A 309 -10.85 30.99 3.44
CA GLU A 309 -11.90 31.96 3.72
C GLU A 309 -11.48 32.94 4.83
N ASN A 310 -10.93 32.42 5.94
CA ASN A 310 -10.44 33.25 7.04
C ASN A 310 -9.28 34.17 6.61
N LEU A 311 -8.30 33.64 5.87
CA LEU A 311 -7.17 34.42 5.38
C LEU A 311 -7.62 35.54 4.42
N LEU A 312 -8.56 35.27 3.52
CA LEU A 312 -9.09 36.27 2.58
C LEU A 312 -9.96 37.31 3.30
N ALA A 313 -10.76 36.91 4.28
CA ALA A 313 -11.55 37.83 5.09
C ALA A 313 -10.66 38.85 5.84
N GLU A 314 -9.55 38.39 6.44
CA GLU A 314 -8.61 39.29 7.10
C GLU A 314 -7.92 40.23 6.10
N ALA A 315 -7.57 39.76 4.90
CA ALA A 315 -6.99 40.63 3.86
C ALA A 315 -7.95 41.79 3.49
N HIS A 316 -9.24 41.50 3.34
CA HIS A 316 -10.27 42.51 3.11
C HIS A 316 -10.41 43.48 4.29
N GLN A 317 -10.36 42.98 5.53
CA GLN A 317 -10.41 43.80 6.74
C GLN A 317 -9.21 44.77 6.82
N ILE A 318 -7.99 44.25 6.59
CA ILE A 318 -6.75 45.04 6.56
C ILE A 318 -6.84 46.11 5.47
N GLY A 319 -7.31 45.75 4.27
CA GLY A 319 -7.54 46.68 3.17
C GLY A 319 -8.47 47.83 3.57
N ALA A 320 -9.64 47.50 4.12
CA ALA A 320 -10.62 48.50 4.57
C ALA A 320 -10.06 49.46 5.63
N GLN A 321 -9.32 48.94 6.63
CA GLN A 321 -8.72 49.77 7.68
C GLN A 321 -7.63 50.72 7.16
N ARG A 322 -6.93 50.34 6.06
CA ARG A 322 -5.80 51.08 5.50
C ARG A 322 -6.16 51.90 4.25
N GLY A 323 -7.42 51.85 3.81
CA GLY A 323 -7.85 52.50 2.56
C GLY A 323 -7.20 51.90 1.31
N VAL A 324 -6.88 50.60 1.34
CA VAL A 324 -6.26 49.83 0.26
C VAL A 324 -7.28 48.80 -0.25
N THR A 325 -7.37 48.60 -1.55
CA THR A 325 -8.22 47.58 -2.15
C THR A 325 -7.49 46.24 -2.21
N PHE A 326 -8.13 45.16 -1.79
CA PHE A 326 -7.61 43.79 -1.92
C PHE A 326 -8.40 43.00 -2.97
N SER A 327 -7.70 42.18 -3.76
CA SER A 327 -8.29 41.18 -4.66
C SER A 327 -7.49 39.88 -4.67
N ALA A 328 -8.15 38.77 -4.97
CA ALA A 328 -7.51 37.47 -5.14
C ALA A 328 -8.16 36.68 -6.29
N GLU A 329 -7.36 35.95 -7.05
CA GLU A 329 -7.78 35.08 -8.15
C GLU A 329 -7.12 33.70 -7.99
N THR A 330 -7.94 32.65 -7.85
CA THR A 330 -7.47 31.27 -7.83
C THR A 330 -7.15 30.83 -9.26
N TYR A 331 -5.89 30.45 -9.50
CA TYR A 331 -5.43 29.98 -10.83
C TYR A 331 -5.08 28.49 -10.85
N TYR A 332 -5.00 27.85 -9.68
CA TYR A 332 -4.76 26.41 -9.55
C TYR A 332 -5.57 25.85 -8.38
N SER A 333 -6.22 24.73 -8.63
CA SER A 333 -7.04 24.01 -7.66
C SER A 333 -6.96 22.52 -7.91
N ILE A 334 -6.62 21.76 -6.87
CA ILE A 334 -6.66 20.31 -6.86
C ILE A 334 -7.22 19.83 -5.51
N PRO A 335 -8.18 18.87 -5.50
CA PRO A 335 -8.70 18.31 -4.25
C PRO A 335 -7.65 17.43 -3.56
N ALA A 336 -7.82 17.21 -2.26
CA ALA A 336 -7.03 16.24 -1.53
C ALA A 336 -7.36 14.80 -1.98
N THR A 337 -6.35 13.94 -2.05
CA THR A 337 -6.50 12.54 -2.45
C THR A 337 -6.29 11.62 -1.25
N PRO A 338 -7.34 11.09 -0.61
CA PRO A 338 -7.17 10.17 0.51
C PRO A 338 -6.60 8.82 0.05
N CYS A 339 -5.68 8.26 0.83
CA CYS A 339 -5.29 6.86 0.67
C CYS A 339 -6.40 5.94 1.21
N ASP A 340 -6.57 4.77 0.62
CA ASP A 340 -7.58 3.80 1.03
C ASP A 340 -7.31 3.28 2.45
N ALA A 341 -8.37 3.24 3.28
CA ALA A 341 -8.24 2.89 4.69
C ALA A 341 -7.77 1.45 4.93
N ARG A 342 -8.17 0.50 4.06
CA ARG A 342 -7.72 -0.89 4.15
C ARG A 342 -6.25 -1.00 3.80
N LEU A 343 -5.81 -0.32 2.74
CA LEU A 343 -4.39 -0.30 2.35
C LEU A 343 -3.52 0.36 3.42
N GLN A 344 -3.97 1.47 4.01
CA GLN A 344 -3.30 2.10 5.17
C GLN A 344 -3.18 1.15 6.36
N GLN A 345 -4.20 0.33 6.65
CA GLN A 345 -4.15 -0.65 7.73
C GLN A 345 -3.15 -1.78 7.45
N CYS A 346 -3.12 -2.31 6.22
CA CYS A 346 -2.15 -3.33 5.80
C CYS A 346 -0.72 -2.79 5.90
N LEU A 347 -0.47 -1.59 5.36
CA LEU A 347 0.82 -0.90 5.48
C LEU A 347 1.19 -0.66 6.94
N THR A 348 0.26 -0.18 7.77
CA THR A 348 0.49 0.05 9.21
C THR A 348 0.92 -1.22 9.94
N SER A 349 0.31 -2.35 9.60
CA SER A 349 0.65 -3.65 10.18
C SER A 349 2.07 -4.08 9.77
N ALA A 350 2.41 -3.95 8.49
CA ALA A 350 3.74 -4.28 7.97
C ALA A 350 4.84 -3.35 8.53
N VAL A 351 4.58 -2.03 8.57
CA VAL A 351 5.50 -1.06 9.17
C VAL A 351 5.71 -1.36 10.64
N THR A 352 4.65 -1.65 11.39
CA THR A 352 4.77 -1.99 12.82
C THR A 352 5.59 -3.27 13.02
N ALA A 353 5.42 -4.28 12.16
CA ALA A 353 6.19 -5.52 12.24
C ALA A 353 7.69 -5.31 11.98
N VAL A 354 8.06 -4.39 11.07
CA VAL A 354 9.47 -4.16 10.66
C VAL A 354 10.16 -3.10 11.53
N GLN A 355 9.46 -2.02 11.87
CA GLN A 355 10.02 -0.84 12.55
C GLN A 355 9.61 -0.77 14.05
N GLY A 356 8.68 -1.60 14.49
CA GLY A 356 8.15 -1.62 15.87
C GLY A 356 7.04 -0.61 16.14
N ARG A 357 6.92 0.46 15.35
CA ARG A 357 5.80 1.40 15.38
C ARG A 357 5.57 2.03 14.01
N SER A 358 4.31 2.37 13.73
CA SER A 358 3.92 3.13 12.54
C SER A 358 3.70 4.61 12.87
N LEU A 359 4.05 5.47 11.92
CA LEU A 359 3.62 6.87 11.88
C LEU A 359 2.81 7.08 10.61
N SER A 360 1.65 7.71 10.75
CA SER A 360 0.84 8.13 9.62
C SER A 360 1.01 9.63 9.40
N LEU A 361 1.20 10.05 8.15
CA LEU A 361 1.45 11.43 7.76
C LEU A 361 0.92 11.70 6.34
N PRO A 362 0.51 12.93 5.99
CA PRO A 362 0.12 13.25 4.62
C PRO A 362 1.35 13.48 3.73
N SER A 363 1.17 13.33 2.41
CA SER A 363 2.13 13.83 1.42
C SER A 363 1.86 15.31 1.11
N GLY A 364 2.92 16.13 1.16
CA GLY A 364 2.87 17.53 0.74
C GLY A 364 3.08 17.76 -0.76
N ALA A 365 3.50 16.72 -1.49
CA ALA A 365 3.86 16.74 -2.91
C ALA A 365 2.86 15.93 -3.75
N GLY A 366 2.85 16.17 -5.05
CA GLY A 366 2.08 15.36 -6.00
C GLY A 366 2.75 14.00 -6.22
N HIS A 367 1.96 13.02 -6.63
CA HIS A 367 2.43 11.68 -7.04
C HIS A 367 1.45 11.10 -8.07
N ASP A 368 1.88 10.08 -8.81
CA ASP A 368 1.01 9.31 -9.74
C ASP A 368 -0.24 8.75 -9.05
N ALA A 369 -0.13 8.40 -7.76
CA ALA A 369 -1.26 8.02 -6.92
C ALA A 369 -2.46 8.97 -7.00
N ILE A 370 -2.27 10.28 -7.26
CA ILE A 370 -3.37 11.23 -7.47
C ILE A 370 -4.28 10.79 -8.62
N ALA A 371 -3.69 10.50 -9.78
CA ALA A 371 -4.45 10.10 -10.96
C ALA A 371 -5.04 8.70 -10.78
N ILE A 372 -4.28 7.77 -10.19
CA ILE A 372 -4.69 6.38 -10.01
C ILE A 372 -5.88 6.26 -9.02
N ALA A 373 -5.96 7.12 -8.00
CA ALA A 373 -7.04 7.10 -7.01
C ALA A 373 -8.43 7.42 -7.58
N GLU A 374 -8.52 7.97 -8.78
CA GLU A 374 -9.79 8.21 -9.46
C GLU A 374 -10.47 6.91 -9.92
N ARG A 375 -9.71 5.81 -9.99
CA ARG A 375 -10.16 4.51 -10.51
C ARG A 375 -9.96 3.36 -9.53
N TRP A 376 -8.87 3.37 -8.76
CA TRP A 376 -8.50 2.25 -7.89
C TRP A 376 -8.12 2.71 -6.48
N PRO A 377 -8.28 1.86 -5.44
CA PRO A 377 -7.76 2.13 -4.11
C PRO A 377 -6.24 2.33 -4.13
N VAL A 378 -5.75 3.41 -3.53
CA VAL A 378 -4.30 3.73 -3.46
C VAL A 378 -3.78 3.69 -2.03
N GLY A 379 -2.55 3.20 -1.84
CA GLY A 379 -1.81 3.31 -0.58
C GLY A 379 -0.38 3.70 -0.86
N MET A 380 0.23 4.51 0.01
CA MET A 380 1.64 4.86 -0.16
C MET A 380 2.47 4.64 1.10
N LEU A 381 3.74 4.32 0.89
CA LEU A 381 4.74 4.12 1.92
C LEU A 381 5.89 5.12 1.70
N PHE A 382 6.13 5.98 2.69
CA PHE A 382 7.27 6.89 2.67
C PHE A 382 8.52 6.30 3.28
N VAL A 383 9.65 6.67 2.70
CA VAL A 383 11.01 6.41 3.19
C VAL A 383 11.64 7.73 3.62
N ARG A 384 12.28 7.73 4.79
CA ARG A 384 13.03 8.86 5.31
C ARG A 384 14.12 9.30 4.34
N CYS A 385 14.24 10.61 4.13
CA CYS A 385 15.31 11.22 3.36
C CYS A 385 16.07 12.26 4.18
N GLY A 386 17.36 12.45 3.87
CA GLY A 386 18.24 13.33 4.65
C GLY A 386 17.82 14.80 4.56
N ARG A 387 17.55 15.43 5.71
CA ARG A 387 17.09 16.82 5.86
C ARG A 387 15.80 17.18 5.12
N GLY A 388 15.04 16.19 4.63
CA GLY A 388 13.89 16.42 3.77
C GLY A 388 14.24 17.03 2.40
N ILE A 389 15.47 16.89 1.93
CA ILE A 389 15.90 17.43 0.64
C ILE A 389 15.42 16.52 -0.49
N SER A 390 14.69 17.09 -1.43
CA SER A 390 14.28 16.49 -2.71
C SER A 390 14.48 17.47 -3.87
N HIS A 391 14.31 17.01 -5.10
CA HIS A 391 14.49 17.81 -6.33
C HIS A 391 15.88 18.49 -6.39
N HIS A 392 16.88 17.83 -5.81
CA HIS A 392 18.22 18.38 -5.63
C HIS A 392 19.26 17.25 -5.58
N PRO A 393 20.49 17.41 -6.11
CA PRO A 393 21.50 16.34 -6.15
C PRO A 393 22.01 15.85 -4.79
N ALA A 394 21.61 16.54 -3.71
CA ALA A 394 21.98 16.20 -2.34
C ALA A 394 20.92 15.34 -1.63
N GLU A 395 19.84 14.99 -2.35
CA GLU A 395 18.88 13.99 -1.91
C GLU A 395 19.59 12.68 -1.54
N SER A 396 19.19 12.09 -0.43
CA SER A 396 19.84 10.88 0.08
C SER A 396 18.87 10.07 0.94
N VAL A 397 19.02 8.76 0.86
CA VAL A 397 18.37 7.77 1.73
C VAL A 397 19.45 6.88 2.36
N MET A 398 19.13 6.23 3.47
CA MET A 398 20.02 5.24 4.08
C MET A 398 19.70 3.83 3.58
N GLU A 399 20.72 3.00 3.32
CA GLU A 399 20.54 1.59 2.93
C GLU A 399 19.64 0.83 3.92
N ALA A 400 19.80 1.09 5.22
CA ALA A 400 18.98 0.47 6.25
C ALA A 400 17.50 0.86 6.15
N ASP A 401 17.21 2.12 5.80
CA ASP A 401 15.84 2.61 5.66
C ASP A 401 15.18 2.00 4.42
N VAL A 402 15.92 1.92 3.30
CA VAL A 402 15.48 1.22 2.08
C VAL A 402 15.22 -0.26 2.37
N GLY A 403 16.06 -0.92 3.17
CA GLY A 403 15.85 -2.30 3.57
C GLY A 403 14.55 -2.50 4.34
N GLN A 404 14.26 -1.65 5.34
CA GLN A 404 12.98 -1.71 6.05
C GLN A 404 11.80 -1.42 5.14
N ALA A 405 11.94 -0.47 4.22
CA ALA A 405 10.89 -0.13 3.26
C ALA A 405 10.54 -1.30 2.34
N VAL A 406 11.54 -1.92 1.69
CA VAL A 406 11.32 -3.09 0.83
C VAL A 406 10.71 -4.25 1.62
N GLN A 407 11.16 -4.48 2.85
CA GLN A 407 10.61 -5.54 3.71
C GLN A 407 9.13 -5.31 4.04
N ALA A 408 8.76 -4.10 4.46
CA ALA A 408 7.37 -3.76 4.77
C ALA A 408 6.49 -3.75 3.49
N PHE A 409 7.05 -3.31 2.37
CA PHE A 409 6.36 -3.29 1.08
C PHE A 409 6.05 -4.72 0.59
N ALA A 410 7.04 -5.62 0.65
CA ALA A 410 6.84 -7.04 0.33
C ALA A 410 5.79 -7.71 1.25
N GLN A 411 5.84 -7.45 2.56
CA GLN A 411 4.84 -7.97 3.50
C GLN A 411 3.43 -7.49 3.16
N THR A 412 3.29 -6.21 2.82
CA THR A 412 2.01 -5.61 2.44
C THR A 412 1.47 -6.26 1.16
N VAL A 413 2.30 -6.37 0.12
CA VAL A 413 1.91 -6.98 -1.17
C VAL A 413 1.50 -8.45 -0.98
N ILE A 414 2.31 -9.23 -0.27
CA ILE A 414 1.99 -10.64 0.00
C ILE A 414 0.69 -10.76 0.80
N ALA A 415 0.47 -9.93 1.82
CA ALA A 415 -0.77 -9.99 2.60
C ALA A 415 -2.02 -9.60 1.79
N LEU A 416 -1.89 -8.66 0.85
CA LEU A 416 -3.00 -8.22 0.00
C LEU A 416 -3.31 -9.22 -1.12
N ALA A 417 -2.29 -9.81 -1.73
CA ALA A 417 -2.42 -10.76 -2.84
C ALA A 417 -2.53 -12.23 -2.39
N ALA A 418 -2.35 -12.50 -1.09
CA ALA A 418 -2.60 -13.80 -0.49
C ALA A 418 -4.08 -14.19 -0.65
N LYS A 419 -4.30 -15.50 -0.74
CA LYS A 419 -5.61 -16.09 -0.91
C LYS A 419 -6.55 -15.65 0.22
N ASN A 420 -7.59 -14.89 -0.11
CA ASN A 420 -8.61 -14.51 0.86
C ASN A 420 -9.65 -15.63 0.98
N THR A 421 -9.25 -16.75 1.60
CA THR A 421 -10.09 -17.93 1.75
C THR A 421 -11.42 -17.63 2.44
N LEU A 422 -11.48 -16.59 3.29
CA LEU A 422 -12.74 -16.13 3.89
C LEU A 422 -13.67 -15.48 2.86
N ALA A 423 -13.15 -14.64 1.97
CA ALA A 423 -13.93 -14.04 0.90
C ALA A 423 -14.40 -15.10 -0.11
N GLU A 424 -13.54 -16.06 -0.46
CA GLU A 424 -13.93 -17.22 -1.25
C GLU A 424 -15.05 -17.99 -0.58
N PHE A 425 -14.90 -18.32 0.70
CA PHE A 425 -15.93 -19.00 1.47
C PHE A 425 -17.24 -18.20 1.51
N ASN A 426 -17.19 -16.89 1.74
CA ASN A 426 -18.39 -16.03 1.79
C ASN A 426 -19.12 -15.95 0.45
N ASN A 427 -18.40 -15.92 -0.67
CA ASN A 427 -18.97 -15.69 -2.00
C ASN A 427 -19.24 -16.98 -2.78
N ALA A 428 -18.69 -18.11 -2.35
CA ALA A 428 -18.84 -19.39 -3.03
C ALA A 428 -20.30 -19.88 -3.05
N PRO A 429 -20.72 -20.59 -4.12
CA PRO A 429 -21.92 -21.42 -4.08
C PRO A 429 -21.95 -22.34 -2.85
N GLU A 430 -23.14 -22.69 -2.37
CA GLU A 430 -23.31 -23.44 -1.12
C GLU A 430 -22.54 -24.77 -1.09
N ASN A 431 -22.54 -25.51 -2.21
CA ASN A 431 -21.79 -26.75 -2.36
C ASN A 431 -20.26 -26.54 -2.26
N GLU A 432 -19.73 -25.50 -2.88
CA GLU A 432 -18.29 -25.20 -2.84
C GLU A 432 -17.84 -24.73 -1.45
N ALA A 433 -18.68 -23.97 -0.76
CA ALA A 433 -18.42 -23.56 0.62
C ALA A 433 -18.48 -24.74 1.60
N LEU A 434 -19.42 -25.68 1.39
CA LEU A 434 -19.49 -26.94 2.13
C LEU A 434 -18.22 -27.77 1.93
N ASP A 435 -17.76 -27.92 0.69
CA ASP A 435 -16.54 -28.67 0.36
C ASP A 435 -15.29 -28.11 1.06
N LEU A 436 -15.29 -26.81 1.36
CA LEU A 436 -14.19 -26.13 2.05
C LEU A 436 -14.11 -26.48 3.53
N VAL A 437 -15.25 -26.60 4.21
CA VAL A 437 -15.32 -26.78 5.68
C VAL A 437 -15.69 -28.19 6.12
N ALA A 438 -16.31 -29.00 5.26
CA ALA A 438 -16.67 -30.39 5.54
C ALA A 438 -15.48 -31.27 5.99
N PRO A 439 -14.23 -31.08 5.51
CA PRO A 439 -13.08 -31.82 6.03
C PRO A 439 -12.71 -31.51 7.49
N CYS A 440 -13.26 -30.44 8.08
CA CYS A 440 -12.97 -30.10 9.48
C CYS A 440 -13.58 -31.10 10.46
N VAL A 441 -14.80 -31.58 10.17
CA VAL A 441 -15.51 -32.57 10.99
C VAL A 441 -16.62 -33.24 10.18
N ALA A 442 -16.80 -34.54 10.34
CA ALA A 442 -17.85 -35.31 9.67
C ALA A 442 -19.25 -35.14 10.30
N ILE A 443 -19.61 -33.91 10.71
CA ILE A 443 -20.95 -33.54 11.21
C ILE A 443 -21.57 -32.57 10.21
N SER A 444 -22.35 -33.10 9.26
CA SER A 444 -22.93 -32.31 8.15
C SER A 444 -23.75 -31.11 8.63
N ALA A 445 -24.57 -31.28 9.68
CA ALA A 445 -25.40 -30.21 10.24
C ALA A 445 -24.58 -29.02 10.75
N TRP A 446 -23.37 -29.26 11.27
CA TRP A 446 -22.46 -28.20 11.71
C TRP A 446 -21.90 -27.42 10.51
N ALA A 447 -21.44 -28.13 9.48
CA ALA A 447 -20.92 -27.52 8.26
C ALA A 447 -22.00 -26.71 7.52
N GLU A 448 -23.20 -27.26 7.38
CA GLU A 448 -24.37 -26.59 6.79
C GLU A 448 -24.75 -25.34 7.57
N SER A 449 -24.79 -25.41 8.91
CA SER A 449 -25.10 -24.24 9.75
C SER A 449 -24.03 -23.16 9.65
N LEU A 450 -22.76 -23.54 9.59
CA LEU A 450 -21.64 -22.60 9.41
C LEU A 450 -21.71 -21.93 8.03
N VAL A 451 -22.02 -22.68 6.98
CA VAL A 451 -22.19 -22.18 5.59
C VAL A 451 -23.43 -21.29 5.48
N ALA A 452 -24.53 -21.61 6.14
CA ALA A 452 -25.75 -20.81 6.13
C ALA A 452 -25.61 -19.45 6.83
N ALA A 453 -24.66 -19.30 7.75
CA ALA A 453 -24.41 -18.08 8.51
C ALA A 453 -23.50 -17.06 7.80
N ARG A 454 -23.03 -17.38 6.59
CA ARG A 454 -22.29 -16.44 5.74
C ARG A 454 -23.15 -15.21 5.39
N PRO A 455 -22.55 -14.02 5.16
CA PRO A 455 -21.12 -13.76 5.15
C PRO A 455 -20.55 -13.40 6.53
N PHE A 456 -19.34 -13.87 6.82
CA PHE A 456 -18.58 -13.47 8.02
C PHE A 456 -17.64 -12.30 7.72
N GLN A 457 -17.58 -11.32 8.61
CA GLN A 457 -16.73 -10.13 8.43
C GLN A 457 -15.24 -10.40 8.71
N THR A 458 -14.94 -11.32 9.63
CA THR A 458 -13.57 -11.68 10.00
C THR A 458 -13.47 -13.18 10.25
N VAL A 459 -12.26 -13.74 10.14
CA VAL A 459 -11.98 -15.15 10.50
C VAL A 459 -12.30 -15.38 11.98
N ASP A 460 -12.07 -14.39 12.85
CA ASP A 460 -12.42 -14.48 14.27
C ASP A 460 -13.93 -14.60 14.49
N ALA A 461 -14.75 -13.85 13.75
CA ALA A 461 -16.21 -13.97 13.83
C ALA A 461 -16.68 -15.35 13.36
N LEU A 462 -16.09 -15.87 12.28
CA LEU A 462 -16.32 -17.23 11.79
C LEU A 462 -15.95 -18.26 12.86
N LYS A 463 -14.77 -18.15 13.48
CA LYS A 463 -14.29 -19.07 14.53
C LYS A 463 -15.17 -19.02 15.78
N GLN A 464 -15.63 -17.85 16.20
CA GLN A 464 -16.54 -17.69 17.33
C GLN A 464 -17.87 -18.38 17.07
N TYR A 465 -18.46 -18.19 15.89
CA TYR A 465 -19.71 -18.84 15.51
C TYR A 465 -19.56 -20.36 15.39
N ALA A 466 -18.48 -20.82 14.75
CA ALA A 466 -18.13 -22.24 14.66
C ALA A 466 -17.97 -22.90 16.04
N THR A 467 -17.38 -22.19 17.00
CA THR A 467 -17.26 -22.63 18.40
C THR A 467 -18.63 -22.77 19.05
N GLN A 468 -19.51 -21.78 18.86
CA GLN A 468 -20.87 -21.81 19.39
C GLN A 468 -21.67 -23.01 18.86
N LEU A 469 -21.59 -23.30 17.57
CA LEU A 469 -22.26 -24.47 16.96
C LEU A 469 -21.77 -25.80 17.54
N ALA A 470 -20.56 -25.85 18.08
CA ALA A 470 -19.96 -27.06 18.63
C ALA A 470 -20.17 -27.23 20.15
N GLN A 471 -20.66 -26.22 20.85
CA GLN A 471 -20.82 -26.24 22.32
C GLN A 471 -21.79 -27.34 22.77
N ASP A 472 -22.93 -27.46 22.09
CA ASP A 472 -24.03 -28.34 22.49
C ASP A 472 -23.92 -29.77 21.93
N TRP A 473 -22.81 -30.11 21.29
CA TRP A 473 -22.58 -31.47 20.79
C TRP A 473 -22.67 -32.50 21.91
N GLY A 474 -23.41 -33.57 21.64
CA GLY A 474 -23.60 -34.69 22.52
C GLY A 474 -23.23 -36.01 21.86
N ARG A 475 -23.77 -37.09 22.40
CA ARG A 475 -23.46 -38.45 21.96
C ARG A 475 -23.74 -38.72 20.48
N ALA A 476 -24.78 -38.09 19.92
CA ALA A 476 -25.16 -38.28 18.53
C ALA A 476 -24.09 -37.74 17.57
N GLU A 477 -23.63 -36.51 17.82
CA GLU A 477 -22.59 -35.84 17.05
C GLU A 477 -21.24 -36.53 17.19
N LEU A 478 -20.90 -36.96 18.42
CA LEU A 478 -19.69 -37.74 18.66
C LEU A 478 -19.72 -39.05 17.85
N ASN A 479 -20.82 -39.80 17.89
CA ASN A 479 -20.94 -41.03 17.12
C ASN A 479 -20.83 -40.76 15.63
N GLN A 480 -21.52 -39.73 15.12
CA GLN A 480 -21.49 -39.36 13.70
C GLN A 480 -20.06 -39.06 13.24
N ALA A 481 -19.33 -38.20 13.97
CA ALA A 481 -17.95 -37.87 13.66
C ALA A 481 -17.03 -39.09 13.70
N LEU A 482 -17.19 -39.96 14.71
CA LEU A 482 -16.34 -41.13 14.87
C LEU A 482 -16.57 -42.23 13.83
N THR A 483 -17.74 -42.28 13.18
CA THR A 483 -17.98 -43.18 12.03
C THR A 483 -17.04 -42.90 10.85
N ALA A 484 -16.50 -41.69 10.75
CA ALA A 484 -15.60 -41.25 9.68
C ALA A 484 -14.13 -41.10 10.11
N HIS A 485 -13.81 -41.20 11.40
CA HIS A 485 -12.45 -40.98 11.91
C HIS A 485 -11.53 -42.20 11.71
N PRO A 486 -10.33 -42.04 11.11
CA PRO A 486 -9.33 -43.09 11.03
C PRO A 486 -8.67 -43.37 12.40
N ARG A 487 -8.17 -44.59 12.61
CA ARG A 487 -7.48 -45.01 13.84
C ARG A 487 -6.11 -44.36 13.99
N ILE A 488 -5.72 -44.01 15.22
CA ILE A 488 -4.40 -43.43 15.53
C ILE A 488 -3.32 -44.51 15.45
N GLY A 489 -2.27 -44.29 14.64
CA GLY A 489 -1.13 -45.21 14.49
C GLY A 489 -1.30 -46.34 13.46
N GLU A 490 -2.43 -46.40 12.74
CA GLU A 490 -2.60 -47.21 11.53
C GLU A 490 -2.38 -46.33 10.28
N LYS A 491 -1.90 -46.90 9.16
CA LYS A 491 -1.87 -46.16 7.88
C LYS A 491 -3.30 -45.83 7.46
N ALA A 492 -3.57 -44.60 7.07
CA ALA A 492 -4.89 -44.20 6.58
C ALA A 492 -5.29 -45.09 5.39
N GLN A 493 -6.41 -45.79 5.50
CA GLN A 493 -7.03 -46.48 4.36
C GLN A 493 -8.21 -45.65 3.88
N GLY A 494 -7.96 -44.73 2.95
CA GLY A 494 -8.99 -43.91 2.30
C GLY A 494 -8.40 -42.77 1.47
N GLU A 495 -9.02 -42.44 0.33
CA GLU A 495 -8.61 -41.38 -0.61
C GLU A 495 -9.25 -40.00 -0.31
N GLY A 496 -9.73 -39.76 0.92
CA GLY A 496 -10.46 -38.53 1.29
C GLY A 496 -9.60 -37.44 1.94
N LYS A 497 -9.94 -36.16 1.74
CA LYS A 497 -9.25 -34.98 2.33
C LYS A 497 -9.16 -34.99 3.86
N GLU A 498 -10.10 -35.63 4.55
CA GLU A 498 -10.07 -35.80 6.02
C GLU A 498 -8.94 -36.75 6.48
N ALA A 499 -8.62 -37.75 5.67
CA ALA A 499 -7.52 -38.67 5.93
C ALA A 499 -6.16 -37.97 5.81
N GLU A 500 -5.99 -37.11 4.80
CA GLU A 500 -4.78 -36.29 4.62
C GLU A 500 -4.55 -35.32 5.79
N LEU A 501 -5.61 -34.64 6.26
CA LEU A 501 -5.53 -33.76 7.45
C LEU A 501 -5.12 -34.54 8.71
N SER A 502 -5.68 -35.75 8.87
CA SER A 502 -5.39 -36.62 10.01
C SER A 502 -3.96 -37.18 9.98
N GLU A 503 -3.40 -37.49 8.80
CA GLU A 503 -1.99 -37.89 8.65
C GLU A 503 -1.03 -36.77 9.04
N GLY A 504 -1.31 -35.54 8.60
CA GLY A 504 -0.51 -34.37 8.97
C GLY A 504 -0.49 -34.10 10.48
N GLU A 505 -1.63 -34.27 11.15
CA GLU A 505 -1.80 -34.09 12.60
C GLU A 505 -1.02 -35.12 13.44
N GLN A 506 -0.76 -36.31 12.90
CA GLN A 506 -0.03 -37.40 13.57
C GLN A 506 1.45 -37.50 13.18
N SER A 507 1.96 -36.56 12.38
CA SER A 507 3.35 -36.57 11.88
C SER A 507 4.44 -36.60 12.97
N ALA A 508 4.14 -36.16 14.19
CA ALA A 508 5.04 -36.19 15.35
C ALA A 508 5.06 -37.55 16.09
N VAL A 509 4.18 -38.50 15.74
CA VAL A 509 4.21 -39.85 16.27
C VAL A 509 5.31 -40.62 15.56
N ASP A 510 6.39 -40.94 16.27
CA ASP A 510 7.51 -41.71 15.73
C ASP A 510 7.08 -43.16 15.43
N THR A 511 6.61 -43.37 14.19
CA THR A 511 6.20 -44.67 13.67
C THR A 511 7.38 -45.63 13.45
N GLN A 512 8.63 -45.18 13.62
CA GLN A 512 9.82 -46.05 13.58
C GLN A 512 10.12 -46.69 14.94
N ASN A 513 9.60 -46.13 16.03
CA ASN A 513 9.69 -46.72 17.36
C ASN A 513 8.67 -47.87 17.52
N ARG A 514 9.11 -49.07 17.17
CA ARG A 514 8.31 -50.29 17.18
C ARG A 514 7.67 -50.62 18.54
N ALA A 515 8.29 -50.21 19.66
CA ALA A 515 7.74 -50.41 21.00
C ALA A 515 6.56 -49.47 21.28
N LEU A 516 6.71 -48.20 20.92
CA LEU A 516 5.67 -47.18 21.05
C LEU A 516 4.47 -47.48 20.15
N THR A 517 4.70 -47.87 18.89
CA THR A 517 3.63 -48.27 17.96
C THR A 517 2.83 -49.47 18.49
N LEU A 518 3.51 -50.48 19.05
CA LEU A 518 2.85 -51.64 19.64
C LEU A 518 2.03 -51.25 20.88
N ALA A 519 2.55 -50.36 21.73
CA ALA A 519 1.86 -49.90 22.92
C ALA A 519 0.60 -49.07 22.59
N LEU A 520 0.68 -48.19 21.60
CA LEU A 520 -0.47 -47.43 21.09
C LEU A 520 -1.52 -48.37 20.48
N ALA A 521 -1.12 -49.34 19.67
CA ALA A 521 -2.05 -50.33 19.10
C ALA A 521 -2.77 -51.15 20.18
N GLN A 522 -2.05 -51.62 21.20
CA GLN A 522 -2.64 -52.34 22.33
C GLN A 522 -3.56 -51.45 23.17
N GLY A 523 -3.17 -50.19 23.41
CA GLY A 523 -3.98 -49.23 24.14
C GLY A 523 -5.27 -48.90 23.39
N ASN A 524 -5.21 -48.67 22.07
CA ASN A 524 -6.37 -48.42 21.22
C ASN A 524 -7.34 -49.61 21.22
N ALA A 525 -6.83 -50.84 21.10
CA ALA A 525 -7.67 -52.05 21.16
C ALA A 525 -8.39 -52.19 22.51
N LYS A 526 -7.71 -51.89 23.63
CA LYS A 526 -8.33 -51.87 24.95
C LYS A 526 -9.37 -50.76 25.07
N TYR A 527 -9.06 -49.59 24.51
CA TYR A 527 -9.95 -48.43 24.55
C TYR A 527 -11.25 -48.70 23.79
N GLU A 528 -11.15 -49.26 22.58
CA GLU A 528 -12.32 -49.69 21.80
C GLU A 528 -13.15 -50.74 22.55
N ALA A 529 -12.50 -51.71 23.22
CA ALA A 529 -13.21 -52.71 24.01
C ALA A 529 -13.93 -52.12 25.24
N CYS A 530 -13.40 -51.05 25.83
CA CYS A 530 -13.97 -50.40 27.00
C CYS A 530 -15.09 -49.40 26.67
N PHE A 531 -14.94 -48.65 25.58
CA PHE A 531 -15.80 -47.50 25.27
C PHE A 531 -16.57 -47.61 23.94
N GLU A 532 -16.40 -48.72 23.22
CA GLU A 532 -17.03 -49.03 21.93
C GLU A 532 -16.83 -47.95 20.87
N ARG A 533 -15.69 -47.24 20.93
CA ARG A 533 -15.36 -46.12 20.05
C ARG A 533 -13.85 -45.97 19.89
N VAL A 534 -13.42 -45.35 18.79
CA VAL A 534 -12.00 -45.06 18.55
C VAL A 534 -11.46 -44.01 19.53
N PHE A 535 -10.19 -44.11 19.89
CA PHE A 535 -9.51 -43.12 20.72
C PHE A 535 -9.27 -41.83 19.93
N LEU A 536 -9.81 -40.72 20.44
CA LEU A 536 -9.72 -39.40 19.81
C LEU A 536 -8.95 -38.42 20.70
N ILE A 537 -7.95 -37.74 20.15
CA ILE A 537 -7.11 -36.80 20.88
C ILE A 537 -6.53 -35.76 19.92
N ARG A 538 -6.45 -34.50 20.37
CA ARG A 538 -5.73 -33.45 19.63
C ARG A 538 -4.23 -33.72 19.67
N ALA A 539 -3.72 -34.37 18.63
CA ALA A 539 -2.33 -34.83 18.53
C ALA A 539 -1.33 -33.70 18.24
N LYS A 540 -1.75 -32.62 17.55
CA LYS A 540 -0.86 -31.50 17.20
C LYS A 540 -0.22 -30.89 18.45
N GLY A 541 1.12 -30.90 18.48
CA GLY A 541 1.93 -30.41 19.60
C GLY A 541 2.17 -31.40 20.73
N ARG A 542 1.75 -32.68 20.57
CA ARG A 542 2.03 -33.77 21.52
C ARG A 542 2.99 -34.79 20.89
N SER A 543 3.90 -35.31 21.69
CA SER A 543 4.73 -36.47 21.37
C SER A 543 3.91 -37.77 21.46
N GLY A 544 4.39 -38.84 20.83
CA GLY A 544 3.73 -40.14 20.92
C GLY A 544 3.65 -40.71 22.34
N ASP A 545 4.63 -40.41 23.21
CA ASP A 545 4.61 -40.83 24.62
C ASP A 545 3.53 -40.08 25.43
N GLU A 546 3.32 -38.78 25.16
CA GLU A 546 2.25 -38.00 25.78
C GLU A 546 0.86 -38.49 25.34
N ILE A 547 0.72 -38.89 24.07
CA ILE A 547 -0.51 -39.50 23.55
C ILE A 547 -0.78 -40.84 24.24
N LEU A 548 0.25 -41.68 24.39
CA LEU A 548 0.13 -42.98 25.08
C LEU A 548 -0.21 -42.81 26.57
N ALA A 549 0.40 -41.84 27.25
CA ALA A 549 0.10 -41.54 28.65
C ALA A 549 -1.37 -41.11 28.82
N GLU A 550 -1.87 -40.29 27.90
CA GLU A 550 -3.27 -39.84 27.90
C GLU A 550 -4.25 -40.98 27.62
N LEU A 551 -3.93 -41.86 26.68
CA LEU A 551 -4.68 -43.08 26.40
C LEU A 551 -4.81 -43.96 27.66
N HIS A 552 -3.71 -44.21 28.36
CA HIS A 552 -3.73 -44.98 29.61
C HIS A 552 -4.50 -44.29 30.74
N ARG A 553 -4.41 -42.96 30.85
CA ARG A 553 -5.18 -42.19 31.83
C ARG A 553 -6.68 -42.35 31.59
N ARG A 554 -7.10 -42.18 30.34
CA ARG A 554 -8.50 -42.22 29.90
C ARG A 554 -9.14 -43.60 30.01
N LEU A 555 -8.37 -44.68 29.85
CA LEU A 555 -8.82 -46.06 30.14
C LEU A 555 -9.32 -46.27 31.58
N ASN A 556 -8.96 -45.41 32.53
CA ASN A 556 -9.43 -45.50 33.92
C ASN A 556 -10.68 -44.64 34.19
N GLN A 557 -11.21 -43.93 33.19
CA GLN A 557 -12.41 -43.11 33.32
C GLN A 557 -13.69 -43.95 33.23
N THR A 558 -14.77 -43.45 33.80
CA THR A 558 -16.10 -43.99 33.54
C THR A 558 -16.54 -43.65 32.10
N PRO A 559 -17.44 -44.43 31.48
CA PRO A 559 -17.92 -44.14 30.13
C PRO A 559 -18.51 -42.73 29.95
N ALA A 560 -19.11 -42.16 31.00
CA ALA A 560 -19.68 -40.81 30.97
C ALA A 560 -18.60 -39.72 31.00
N GLU A 561 -17.55 -39.89 31.81
CA GLU A 561 -16.41 -38.97 31.86
C GLU A 561 -15.63 -39.00 30.54
N GLU A 562 -15.44 -40.19 29.98
CA GLU A 562 -14.77 -40.37 28.70
C GLU A 562 -15.57 -39.74 27.55
N GLU A 563 -16.90 -39.89 27.53
CA GLU A 563 -17.72 -39.24 26.50
C GLU A 563 -17.58 -37.71 26.49
N LEU A 564 -17.52 -37.07 27.67
CA LEU A 564 -17.30 -35.63 27.79
C LEU A 564 -15.91 -35.22 27.30
N GLU A 565 -14.88 -35.99 27.66
CA GLU A 565 -13.49 -35.73 27.21
C GLU A 565 -13.36 -35.90 25.69
N ALA A 566 -13.93 -36.97 25.12
CA ALA A 566 -13.91 -37.22 23.69
C ALA A 566 -14.61 -36.11 22.89
N LEU A 567 -15.75 -35.59 23.38
CA LEU A 567 -16.42 -34.44 22.80
C LEU A 567 -15.53 -33.19 22.82
N GLU A 568 -14.84 -32.95 23.93
CA GLU A 568 -13.94 -31.80 24.03
C GLU A 568 -12.73 -31.92 23.08
N GLN A 569 -12.15 -33.12 22.96
CA GLN A 569 -11.09 -33.37 21.98
C GLN A 569 -11.60 -33.15 20.55
N LEU A 570 -12.81 -33.60 20.22
CA LEU A 570 -13.42 -33.39 18.91
C LEU A 570 -13.59 -31.90 18.59
N ARG A 571 -14.12 -31.10 19.54
CA ARG A 571 -14.24 -29.64 19.38
C ARG A 571 -12.90 -28.98 19.09
N GLN A 572 -11.87 -29.34 19.87
CA GLN A 572 -10.52 -28.80 19.69
C GLN A 572 -9.94 -29.13 18.31
N ILE A 573 -10.11 -30.37 17.85
CA ILE A 573 -9.64 -30.81 16.52
C ILE A 573 -10.39 -30.05 15.41
N THR A 574 -11.72 -29.95 15.48
CA THR A 574 -12.53 -29.22 14.50
C THR A 574 -12.09 -27.77 14.36
N LEU A 575 -11.93 -27.06 15.49
CA LEU A 575 -11.54 -25.64 15.48
C LEU A 575 -10.10 -25.45 14.97
N LEU A 576 -9.20 -26.37 15.28
CA LEU A 576 -7.83 -26.36 14.78
C LEU A 576 -7.77 -26.58 13.27
N ARG A 577 -8.59 -27.50 12.73
CA ARG A 577 -8.72 -27.74 11.29
C ARG A 577 -9.33 -26.55 10.57
N LEU A 578 -10.38 -25.96 11.14
CA LEU A 578 -11.01 -24.75 10.61
C LEU A 578 -10.04 -23.58 10.58
N GLU A 579 -9.24 -23.40 11.63
CA GLU A 579 -8.16 -22.42 11.65
C GLU A 579 -7.12 -22.70 10.55
N GLY A 580 -6.81 -23.97 10.27
CA GLY A 580 -5.96 -24.35 9.14
C GLY A 580 -6.54 -23.99 7.78
N VAL A 581 -7.85 -24.15 7.58
CA VAL A 581 -8.55 -23.79 6.33
C VAL A 581 -8.48 -22.28 6.08
N PHE A 582 -8.66 -21.48 7.12
CA PHE A 582 -8.71 -20.01 7.03
C PHE A 582 -7.42 -19.31 7.46
N ALA A 583 -6.32 -20.04 7.63
CA ALA A 583 -5.01 -19.47 7.94
C ALA A 583 -4.47 -18.75 6.70
N GLN A 584 -4.17 -17.46 6.87
CA GLN A 584 -3.44 -16.64 5.89
C GLN A 584 -1.92 -16.87 5.99
#